data_AF-A0A9Q1IBT2-F1
#
_entry.id   AF-A0A9Q1IBT2-F1
#
_cell.length_a   1.000
_cell.length_b   1.000
_cell.length_c   1.000
_cell.angle_alpha   90.00
_cell.angle_beta   90.00
_cell.angle_gamma   90.00
#
_symmetry.space_group_name_H-M   'P 1'
#
loop_
_entity.id
_entity.type
_entity.pdbx_description
1 polymer ?
#
loop_
_entity_poly.entity_id
_entity_poly.type
_entity_poly.pdbx_seq_one_letter_code
_entity_poly.pdbx_strand_id
1 'polypeptide(L)'
;MIFAGIREQFKIPHKEITVDEVIFSLSWAPSIPNFTSFKNSSSAQHSVVRLEQPRAQYCVGDTLNVLVEIRNYRGNPKAYGGDFILARIHSPKLQASASGDVTDFLNGSYRVSFRLFWPGEVQVSMRLMHSSETVKILQRGWMQDYSKAMHTGTFISGSKKETSQCGLRLSSDRALCEYRKKEDGEYYACYQPKTLPCNSLTITKSYIPPGPNLTKEEVQLLARWSSSFCQTGPFLSEVAITRCLKGKTLYLMGDSTMRQWIQHLERKLKGLRFIKQGNRDIKLLAIDANNNITIWWVKHSHPWIGSHSVNIKGSVTIPEVLDSISVGGGQEDVVVVIGIGQHFRPYPPEVFIQRLRNVRRAILRLHTRSPQTRVVIKLENNREVLEPMSLYSDWYGYMQNLAQRKVFEDVKVALVDAWDMTVAANTFAVHPNAVVVSNELAVALSFFCHSA
;
A
#
# COMPACT_ATOMS: atom_id res chain seq x y z
N MET A 1 -20.94 -13.70 -31.76
CA MET A 1 -20.18 -13.01 -32.83
C MET A 1 -18.99 -12.31 -32.18
N ILE A 2 -17.80 -12.46 -32.76
CA ILE A 2 -16.58 -11.80 -32.31
C ILE A 2 -16.48 -10.46 -33.05
N PHE A 3 -16.49 -9.34 -32.34
CA PHE A 3 -16.12 -8.05 -32.92
C PHE A 3 -14.65 -7.77 -32.62
N ALA A 4 -13.78 -8.25 -33.51
CA ALA A 4 -12.41 -7.79 -33.61
C ALA A 4 -12.41 -6.39 -34.27
N GLY A 5 -12.48 -5.35 -33.45
CA GLY A 5 -12.37 -3.96 -33.89
C GLY A 5 -10.98 -3.42 -33.60
N ILE A 6 -10.12 -3.29 -34.62
CA ILE A 6 -8.86 -2.55 -34.52
C ILE A 6 -9.21 -1.07 -34.34
N ARG A 7 -9.25 -0.60 -33.09
CA ARG A 7 -9.11 0.83 -32.81
C ARG A 7 -7.63 1.15 -32.82
N GLU A 8 -7.18 1.87 -33.84
CA GLU A 8 -6.00 2.69 -33.71
C GLU A 8 -6.18 3.57 -32.46
N GLN A 9 -5.29 3.40 -31.48
CA GLN A 9 -5.23 4.32 -30.36
C GLN A 9 -4.66 5.64 -30.87
N PHE A 10 -5.55 6.51 -31.36
CA PHE A 10 -5.29 7.95 -31.34
C PHE A 10 -4.76 8.28 -29.94
N LYS A 11 -3.50 8.75 -29.89
CA LYS A 11 -2.82 9.11 -28.64
C LYS A 11 -3.48 10.36 -28.07
N ILE A 12 -4.63 10.19 -27.42
CA ILE A 12 -5.17 11.17 -26.49
C ILE A 12 -4.06 11.40 -25.46
N PRO A 13 -3.52 12.61 -25.31
CA PRO A 13 -2.51 12.87 -24.30
C PRO A 13 -3.11 12.52 -22.93
N HIS A 14 -2.44 11.63 -22.18
CA HIS A 14 -2.82 11.39 -20.79
C HIS A 14 -2.78 12.74 -20.06
N LYS A 15 -3.94 13.22 -19.59
CA LYS A 15 -3.99 14.42 -18.77
C LYS A 15 -3.07 14.21 -17.57
N GLU A 16 -2.22 15.19 -17.30
CA GLU A 16 -1.44 15.15 -16.07
C GLU A 16 -2.38 15.39 -14.88
N ILE A 17 -2.45 14.39 -14.00
CA ILE A 17 -3.21 14.49 -12.76
C ILE A 17 -2.40 15.27 -11.72
N THR A 18 -3.02 16.26 -11.08
CA THR A 18 -2.36 17.10 -10.07
C THR A 18 -2.43 16.49 -8.68
N VAL A 19 -1.65 17.04 -7.72
CA VAL A 19 -1.77 16.62 -6.31
C VAL A 19 -3.14 16.98 -5.75
N ASP A 20 -3.63 18.19 -6.04
CA ASP A 20 -4.91 18.70 -5.53
C ASP A 20 -6.11 17.93 -6.08
N GLU A 21 -6.09 17.52 -7.36
CA GLU A 21 -7.12 16.66 -7.96
C GLU A 21 -7.24 15.32 -7.24
N VAL A 22 -6.11 14.72 -6.84
CA VAL A 22 -6.11 13.49 -6.05
C VAL A 22 -6.58 13.76 -4.64
N ILE A 23 -6.04 14.77 -3.93
CA ILE A 23 -6.47 15.11 -2.56
C ILE A 23 -7.98 15.39 -2.50
N PHE A 24 -8.54 16.10 -3.48
CA PHE A 24 -9.98 16.35 -3.59
C PHE A 24 -10.81 15.06 -3.72
N SER A 25 -10.33 14.09 -4.52
CA SER A 25 -10.95 12.76 -4.65
C SER A 25 -10.84 11.89 -3.39
N LEU A 26 -9.96 12.24 -2.45
CA LEU A 26 -9.80 11.59 -1.14
C LEU A 26 -10.67 12.23 -0.04
N SER A 27 -11.75 12.91 -0.42
CA SER A 27 -12.73 13.44 0.53
C SER A 27 -13.48 12.31 1.24
N TRP A 28 -13.43 12.29 2.58
CA TRP A 28 -13.99 11.21 3.40
C TRP A 28 -15.45 11.44 3.78
N ALA A 29 -15.70 12.37 4.70
CA ALA A 29 -17.04 12.80 5.10
C ALA A 29 -16.99 14.30 5.45
N PRO A 30 -17.83 15.15 4.85
CA PRO A 30 -17.68 16.61 4.94
C PRO A 30 -18.18 17.23 6.27
N SER A 31 -18.90 16.49 7.11
CA SER A 31 -19.73 17.06 8.18
C SER A 31 -19.62 16.34 9.53
N ILE A 32 -18.42 15.87 9.88
CA ILE A 32 -18.18 15.25 11.21
C ILE A 32 -18.14 16.37 12.27
N PRO A 33 -18.97 16.33 13.34
CA PRO A 33 -19.00 17.34 14.41
C PRO A 33 -17.67 17.50 15.15
N ASN A 34 -17.54 18.54 15.97
CA ASN A 34 -16.42 18.64 16.90
C ASN A 34 -16.61 17.64 18.05
N PHE A 35 -15.54 16.93 18.41
CA PHE A 35 -15.58 15.94 19.48
C PHE A 35 -15.81 16.62 20.83
N THR A 36 -16.82 16.17 21.57
CA THR A 36 -17.20 16.71 22.89
C THR A 36 -17.12 15.70 24.02
N SER A 37 -17.24 14.40 23.74
CA SER A 37 -17.18 13.34 24.75
C SER A 37 -17.02 11.96 24.12
N PHE A 38 -16.17 11.11 24.72
CA PHE A 38 -16.04 9.70 24.34
C PHE A 38 -17.40 8.97 24.33
N LYS A 39 -18.30 9.29 25.26
CA LYS A 39 -19.63 8.64 25.32
C LYS A 39 -20.51 8.90 24.10
N ASN A 40 -20.21 9.94 23.32
CA ASN A 40 -20.94 10.29 22.11
C ASN A 40 -20.30 9.68 20.84
N SER A 41 -19.10 9.09 20.95
CA SER A 41 -18.43 8.39 19.86
C SER A 41 -19.02 7.01 19.57
N SER A 42 -18.72 6.48 18.38
CA SER A 42 -19.23 5.20 17.88
C SER A 42 -18.83 3.99 18.73
N SER A 43 -19.81 3.15 19.03
CA SER A 43 -19.67 1.92 19.84
C SER A 43 -20.05 0.69 19.02
N ALA A 44 -19.06 -0.14 18.68
CA ALA A 44 -19.31 -1.42 18.01
C ALA A 44 -20.25 -2.33 18.82
N GLN A 45 -20.18 -2.29 20.15
CA GLN A 45 -20.99 -3.11 21.05
C GLN A 45 -22.48 -2.73 21.05
N HIS A 46 -22.81 -1.45 20.84
CA HIS A 46 -24.20 -0.99 20.81
C HIS A 46 -24.78 -0.92 19.40
N SER A 47 -23.94 -0.89 18.37
CA SER A 47 -24.36 -0.78 16.97
C SER A 47 -25.11 -2.03 16.52
N VAL A 48 -26.03 -1.87 15.58
CA VAL A 48 -26.93 -2.95 15.13
C VAL A 48 -26.62 -3.32 13.68
N VAL A 49 -26.56 -4.61 13.38
CA VAL A 49 -26.30 -5.17 12.05
C VAL A 49 -27.49 -6.04 11.65
N ARG A 50 -28.02 -5.84 10.44
CA ARG A 50 -29.18 -6.59 9.91
C ARG A 50 -28.96 -6.92 8.43
N LEU A 51 -29.37 -8.11 7.98
CA LEU A 51 -29.43 -8.40 6.55
C LEU A 51 -30.49 -7.51 5.89
N GLU A 52 -30.15 -6.92 4.75
CA GLU A 52 -31.10 -6.21 3.91
C GLU A 52 -31.83 -7.24 3.04
N GLN A 53 -33.14 -7.37 3.20
CA GLN A 53 -33.99 -8.36 2.51
C GLN A 53 -33.51 -9.82 2.73
N PRO A 54 -33.62 -10.36 3.96
CA PRO A 54 -33.21 -11.74 4.25
C PRO A 54 -33.99 -12.74 3.39
N ARG A 55 -33.27 -13.67 2.77
CA ARG A 55 -33.82 -14.79 1.99
C ARG A 55 -33.51 -16.12 2.68
N ALA A 56 -34.36 -17.12 2.48
CA ALA A 56 -34.11 -18.46 3.02
C ALA A 56 -32.88 -19.14 2.40
N GLN A 57 -32.56 -18.79 1.14
CA GLN A 57 -31.40 -19.27 0.40
C GLN A 57 -30.86 -18.15 -0.51
N TYR A 58 -29.58 -18.25 -0.85
CA TYR A 58 -28.86 -17.36 -1.78
C TYR A 58 -28.07 -18.19 -2.78
N CYS A 59 -27.91 -17.70 -3.99
CA CYS A 59 -27.11 -18.33 -5.04
C CYS A 59 -25.64 -17.88 -5.00
N VAL A 60 -24.74 -18.71 -5.50
CA VAL A 60 -23.36 -18.26 -5.82
C VAL A 60 -23.46 -17.22 -6.93
N GLY A 61 -22.85 -16.06 -6.73
CA GLY A 61 -23.03 -14.89 -7.58
C GLY A 61 -24.14 -13.94 -7.12
N ASP A 62 -24.89 -14.22 -6.05
CA ASP A 62 -25.74 -13.18 -5.43
C ASP A 62 -24.87 -12.14 -4.71
N THR A 63 -25.46 -10.95 -4.51
CA THR A 63 -24.92 -9.93 -3.59
C THR A 63 -25.73 -9.94 -2.29
N LEU A 64 -25.06 -10.20 -1.18
CA LEU A 64 -25.62 -10.12 0.17
C LEU A 64 -25.39 -8.71 0.71
N ASN A 65 -26.46 -7.93 0.84
CA ASN A 65 -26.42 -6.61 1.46
C ASN A 65 -26.70 -6.68 2.97
N VAL A 66 -25.98 -5.88 3.73
CA VAL A 66 -26.11 -5.81 5.19
C VAL A 66 -26.19 -4.34 5.61
N LEU A 67 -27.26 -3.97 6.31
CA LEU A 67 -27.45 -2.65 6.88
C LEU A 67 -26.79 -2.60 8.27
N VAL A 68 -25.98 -1.59 8.50
CA VAL A 68 -25.31 -1.30 9.77
C VAL A 68 -25.80 0.04 10.30
N GLU A 69 -26.40 0.04 11.48
CA GLU A 69 -26.85 1.23 12.21
C GLU A 69 -25.83 1.50 13.33
N ILE A 70 -24.96 2.50 13.14
CA ILE A 70 -23.94 2.83 14.15
C ILE A 70 -24.59 3.60 15.30
N ARG A 71 -24.33 3.12 16.52
CA ARG A 71 -24.80 3.72 17.77
C ARG A 71 -23.62 4.14 18.63
N ASN A 72 -23.82 5.15 19.46
CA ASN A 72 -22.78 5.64 20.36
C ASN A 72 -22.67 4.81 21.66
N TYR A 73 -21.68 5.14 22.50
CA TYR A 73 -21.51 4.51 23.82
C TYR A 73 -22.63 4.80 24.85
N ARG A 74 -23.69 5.54 24.50
CA ARG A 74 -24.96 5.64 25.26
C ARG A 74 -26.07 4.75 24.70
N GLY A 75 -25.87 4.14 23.53
CA GLY A 75 -26.85 3.29 22.84
C GLY A 75 -27.72 4.03 21.81
N ASN A 76 -27.55 5.34 21.67
CA ASN A 76 -28.34 6.16 20.75
C ASN A 76 -27.78 6.04 19.31
N PRO A 77 -28.62 5.99 18.27
CA PRO A 77 -28.19 6.09 16.88
C PRO A 77 -27.37 7.36 16.64
N LYS A 78 -26.36 7.27 15.78
CA LYS A 78 -25.68 8.45 15.25
C LYS A 78 -26.53 9.13 14.18
N ALA A 79 -26.27 10.43 13.98
CA ALA A 79 -26.93 11.26 12.96
C ALA A 79 -25.98 11.66 11.82
N TYR A 80 -24.75 11.13 11.82
CA TYR A 80 -23.70 11.45 10.86
C TYR A 80 -22.79 10.24 10.65
N GLY A 81 -22.29 10.11 9.42
CA GLY A 81 -21.34 9.07 9.01
C GLY A 81 -19.86 9.44 9.26
N GLY A 82 -18.97 8.84 8.47
CA GLY A 82 -17.52 9.01 8.48
C GLY A 82 -16.76 7.94 9.27
N ASP A 83 -17.43 6.91 9.80
CA ASP A 83 -16.80 5.81 10.52
C ASP A 83 -16.00 4.92 9.55
N PHE A 84 -14.78 4.53 9.95
CA PHE A 84 -13.96 3.61 9.15
C PHE A 84 -14.29 2.17 9.55
N ILE A 85 -15.01 1.47 8.68
CA ILE A 85 -15.46 0.10 8.87
C ILE A 85 -14.72 -0.80 7.90
N LEU A 86 -14.21 -1.94 8.38
CA LEU A 86 -13.69 -3.03 7.54
C LEU A 86 -14.57 -4.25 7.72
N ALA A 87 -14.92 -4.90 6.62
CA ALA A 87 -15.87 -5.99 6.60
C ALA A 87 -15.42 -7.13 5.69
N ARG A 88 -15.82 -8.35 6.04
CA ARG A 88 -15.56 -9.56 5.26
C ARG A 88 -16.68 -10.59 5.41
N ILE A 89 -16.85 -11.43 4.40
CA ILE A 89 -17.49 -12.73 4.53
C ILE A 89 -16.42 -13.82 4.60
N HIS A 90 -16.72 -14.93 5.29
CA HIS A 90 -15.84 -16.08 5.34
C HIS A 90 -16.58 -17.40 5.60
N SER A 91 -15.95 -18.51 5.25
CA SER A 91 -16.38 -19.87 5.61
C SER A 91 -15.19 -20.65 6.16
N PRO A 92 -15.11 -20.86 7.48
CA PRO A 92 -13.98 -21.56 8.11
C PRO A 92 -13.76 -22.97 7.56
N LYS A 93 -14.85 -23.71 7.28
CA LYS A 93 -14.82 -25.09 6.76
C LYS A 93 -14.12 -25.19 5.40
N LEU A 94 -14.40 -24.24 4.51
CA LEU A 94 -13.84 -24.19 3.15
C LEU A 94 -12.46 -23.51 3.11
N GLN A 95 -12.06 -22.84 4.19
CA GLN A 95 -11.00 -21.83 4.17
C GLN A 95 -11.23 -20.85 3.00
N ALA A 96 -12.39 -20.19 3.03
CA ALA A 96 -12.76 -19.17 2.06
C ALA A 96 -13.05 -17.82 2.75
N SER A 97 -12.68 -16.71 2.11
CA SER A 97 -12.95 -15.35 2.58
C SER A 97 -12.91 -14.31 1.46
N ALA A 98 -13.69 -13.24 1.62
CA ALA A 98 -13.69 -12.06 0.74
C ALA A 98 -14.02 -10.79 1.54
N SER A 99 -13.51 -9.64 1.10
CA SER A 99 -13.85 -8.30 1.58
C SER A 99 -15.33 -7.96 1.32
N GLY A 100 -15.82 -6.90 1.96
CA GLY A 100 -17.13 -6.31 1.68
C GLY A 100 -17.04 -4.82 1.41
N ASP A 101 -17.79 -4.35 0.42
CA ASP A 101 -17.84 -2.95 0.00
C ASP A 101 -18.69 -2.14 0.98
N VAL A 102 -18.07 -1.20 1.70
CA VAL A 102 -18.76 -0.32 2.66
C VAL A 102 -19.19 0.98 1.99
N THR A 103 -20.50 1.23 1.98
CA THR A 103 -21.13 2.48 1.56
C THR A 103 -21.68 3.20 2.79
N ASP A 104 -21.26 4.45 3.00
CA ASP A 104 -21.75 5.33 4.05
C ASP A 104 -22.95 6.15 3.54
N PHE A 105 -24.06 6.16 4.28
CA PHE A 105 -25.23 6.99 3.96
C PHE A 105 -25.16 8.39 4.62
N LEU A 106 -24.03 8.73 5.24
CA LEU A 106 -23.69 9.99 5.89
C LEU A 106 -24.62 10.39 7.06
N ASN A 107 -25.52 9.50 7.47
CA ASN A 107 -26.54 9.72 8.50
C ASN A 107 -26.36 8.84 9.75
N GLY A 108 -25.21 8.14 9.87
CA GLY A 108 -24.94 7.17 10.94
C GLY A 108 -25.31 5.72 10.58
N SER A 109 -25.82 5.48 9.37
CA SER A 109 -26.05 4.14 8.83
C SER A 109 -25.22 3.87 7.57
N TYR A 110 -24.90 2.59 7.34
CA TYR A 110 -24.02 2.13 6.27
C TYR A 110 -24.62 0.87 5.63
N ARG A 111 -24.42 0.68 4.33
CA ARG A 111 -24.61 -0.61 3.66
C ARG A 111 -23.25 -1.27 3.45
N VAL A 112 -23.12 -2.52 3.84
CA VAL A 112 -22.00 -3.37 3.45
C VAL A 112 -22.50 -4.40 2.44
N SER A 113 -21.85 -4.47 1.29
CA SER A 113 -22.23 -5.37 0.19
C SER A 113 -21.18 -6.47 0.04
N PHE A 114 -21.62 -7.73 -0.05
CA PHE A 114 -20.73 -8.87 -0.25
C PHE A 114 -21.16 -9.69 -1.46
N ARG A 115 -20.24 -9.96 -2.39
CA ARG A 115 -20.46 -10.93 -3.46
C ARG A 115 -20.28 -12.35 -2.91
N LEU A 116 -21.24 -13.25 -3.11
CA LEU A 116 -21.13 -14.64 -2.66
C LEU A 116 -20.36 -15.48 -3.68
N PHE A 117 -19.14 -15.91 -3.33
CA PHE A 117 -18.23 -16.59 -4.26
C PHE A 117 -18.21 -18.13 -4.17
N TRP A 118 -18.80 -18.73 -3.13
CA TRP A 118 -18.78 -20.17 -2.88
C TRP A 118 -20.09 -20.66 -2.23
N PRO A 119 -20.49 -21.92 -2.44
CA PRO A 119 -21.69 -22.49 -1.81
C PRO A 119 -21.45 -22.85 -0.33
N GLY A 120 -22.54 -23.00 0.42
CA GLY A 120 -22.51 -23.45 1.82
C GLY A 120 -22.62 -22.31 2.83
N GLU A 121 -22.21 -22.58 4.06
CA GLU A 121 -22.31 -21.63 5.18
C GLU A 121 -21.35 -20.45 5.02
N VAL A 122 -21.89 -19.23 5.08
CA VAL A 122 -21.14 -17.96 5.00
C VAL A 122 -21.39 -17.16 6.27
N GLN A 123 -20.31 -16.73 6.91
CA GLN A 123 -20.33 -15.92 8.13
C GLN A 123 -19.85 -14.49 7.83
N VAL A 124 -20.69 -13.51 8.13
CA VAL A 124 -20.37 -12.08 8.03
C VAL A 124 -19.58 -11.63 9.25
N SER A 125 -18.51 -10.87 9.04
CA SER A 125 -17.65 -10.31 10.08
C SER A 125 -17.37 -8.84 9.76
N MET A 126 -17.54 -7.95 10.74
CA MET A 126 -17.34 -6.50 10.58
C MET A 126 -16.54 -5.93 11.74
N ARG A 127 -15.79 -4.86 11.48
CA ARG A 127 -15.06 -4.09 12.49
C ARG A 127 -15.26 -2.60 12.25
N LEU A 128 -15.72 -1.92 13.27
CA LEU A 128 -15.51 -0.48 13.41
C LEU A 128 -14.03 -0.27 13.79
N MET A 129 -13.20 0.05 12.81
CA MET A 129 -11.75 0.30 13.03
C MET A 129 -11.54 1.65 13.71
N HIS A 130 -12.19 2.69 13.20
CA HIS A 130 -12.17 4.03 13.79
C HIS A 130 -13.56 4.64 13.76
N SER A 131 -13.94 5.32 14.84
CA SER A 131 -15.12 6.19 14.84
C SER A 131 -14.91 7.37 13.89
N SER A 132 -15.97 8.01 13.40
CA SER A 132 -15.84 9.22 12.59
C SER A 132 -15.09 10.34 13.31
N GLU A 133 -15.26 10.43 14.64
CA GLU A 133 -14.54 11.41 15.46
C GLU A 133 -13.03 11.13 15.45
N THR A 134 -12.65 9.85 15.54
CA THR A 134 -11.26 9.39 15.36
C THR A 134 -10.74 9.69 13.95
N VAL A 135 -11.52 9.41 12.89
CA VAL A 135 -11.13 9.69 11.51
C VAL A 135 -10.87 11.18 11.30
N LYS A 136 -11.70 12.07 11.84
CA LYS A 136 -11.49 13.53 11.81
C LYS A 136 -10.16 13.94 12.45
N ILE A 137 -9.79 13.34 13.59
CA ILE A 137 -8.50 13.58 14.26
C ILE A 137 -7.34 13.10 13.38
N LEU A 138 -7.45 11.89 12.82
CA LEU A 138 -6.45 11.30 11.94
C LEU A 138 -6.24 12.14 10.66
N GLN A 139 -7.33 12.56 10.00
CA GLN A 139 -7.32 13.39 8.80
C GLN A 139 -6.63 14.74 9.04
N ARG A 140 -7.01 15.46 10.11
CA ARG A 140 -6.36 16.71 10.54
C ARG A 140 -4.85 16.53 10.68
N GLY A 141 -4.43 15.49 11.42
CA GLY A 141 -3.01 15.21 11.66
C GLY A 141 -2.27 14.70 10.43
N TRP A 142 -2.95 14.10 9.45
CA TRP A 142 -2.33 13.63 8.21
C TRP A 142 -1.99 14.79 7.27
N MET A 143 -2.92 15.74 7.09
CA MET A 143 -2.75 16.85 6.15
C MET A 143 -1.62 17.83 6.51
N GLN A 144 -1.19 17.89 7.78
CA GLN A 144 -0.39 19.01 8.29
C GLN A 144 1.01 18.63 8.81
N ASP A 145 1.22 17.39 9.23
CA ASP A 145 2.35 17.03 10.08
C ASP A 145 3.47 16.30 9.33
N TYR A 146 4.50 17.07 8.97
CA TYR A 146 5.74 16.60 8.37
C TYR A 146 6.76 16.02 9.38
N SER A 147 6.53 16.18 10.68
CA SER A 147 7.53 15.91 11.74
C SER A 147 7.49 14.48 12.30
N LYS A 148 6.40 13.76 12.03
CA LYS A 148 6.08 12.38 12.45
C LYS A 148 7.14 11.30 12.21
N ALA A 149 8.07 11.52 11.30
CA ALA A 149 9.15 10.56 11.03
C ALA A 149 10.44 11.30 10.66
N MET A 150 11.32 11.41 11.66
CA MET A 150 12.65 12.00 11.55
C MET A 150 13.62 11.01 10.92
N HIS A 151 14.67 11.51 10.28
CA HIS A 151 15.77 10.68 9.79
C HIS A 151 17.08 11.14 10.42
N THR A 152 18.03 10.23 10.55
CA THR A 152 19.42 10.54 10.90
C THR A 152 20.32 10.02 9.80
N GLY A 153 21.04 10.94 9.16
CA GLY A 153 22.06 10.64 8.16
C GLY A 153 23.41 10.44 8.82
N THR A 154 24.16 9.46 8.32
CA THR A 154 25.54 9.18 8.72
C THR A 154 26.45 9.39 7.52
N PHE A 155 27.36 10.34 7.67
CA PHE A 155 28.36 10.76 6.69
C PHE A 155 29.67 10.04 6.99
N ILE A 156 30.30 9.43 5.97
CA ILE A 156 31.50 8.61 6.14
C ILE A 156 32.52 8.94 5.05
N SER A 157 33.71 9.39 5.45
CA SER A 157 34.86 9.60 4.56
C SER A 157 36.15 9.12 5.24
N GLY A 158 36.79 8.11 4.66
CA GLY A 158 37.89 7.38 5.31
C GLY A 158 37.44 6.81 6.66
N SER A 159 38.20 7.11 7.73
CA SER A 159 37.87 6.76 9.11
C SER A 159 36.93 7.76 9.80
N LYS A 160 36.68 8.94 9.23
CA LYS A 160 35.79 9.95 9.82
C LYS A 160 34.32 9.58 9.61
N LYS A 161 33.54 9.70 10.68
CA LYS A 161 32.10 9.47 10.71
C LYS A 161 31.41 10.62 11.44
N GLU A 162 30.45 11.26 10.80
CA GLU A 162 29.60 12.29 11.40
C GLU A 162 28.12 11.96 11.21
N THR A 163 27.25 12.50 12.05
CA THR A 163 25.80 12.28 11.96
C THR A 163 25.05 13.60 12.03
N SER A 164 23.99 13.75 11.23
CA SER A 164 23.08 14.89 11.30
C SER A 164 21.63 14.46 11.10
N GLN A 165 20.69 15.31 11.50
CA GLN A 165 19.26 15.10 11.25
C GLN A 165 18.94 15.34 9.77
N CYS A 166 18.07 14.49 9.23
CA CYS A 166 17.54 14.53 7.88
C CYS A 166 16.00 14.48 7.89
N GLY A 167 15.36 14.84 6.78
CA GLY A 167 13.91 14.77 6.61
C GLY A 167 13.41 15.34 5.28
N LEU A 168 12.08 15.25 5.08
CA LEU A 168 11.39 15.83 3.92
C LEU A 168 11.08 17.32 4.07
N ARG A 169 11.20 17.86 5.30
CA ARG A 169 11.07 19.28 5.59
C ARG A 169 11.97 19.61 6.77
N LEU A 170 13.00 20.40 6.55
CA LEU A 170 13.91 20.90 7.57
C LEU A 170 13.86 22.43 7.59
N SER A 171 14.19 23.03 8.74
CA SER A 171 14.38 24.47 8.83
C SER A 171 15.60 24.89 8.01
N SER A 172 15.50 25.99 7.26
CA SER A 172 16.62 26.61 6.54
C SER A 172 17.46 27.53 7.44
N ASP A 173 17.34 27.39 8.76
CA ASP A 173 18.13 28.08 9.79
C ASP A 173 19.63 27.74 9.78
N ARG A 174 19.98 26.63 9.14
CA ARG A 174 21.32 26.06 9.06
C ARG A 174 21.57 25.54 7.65
N ALA A 175 22.85 25.44 7.27
CA ALA A 175 23.22 24.90 5.97
C ALA A 175 22.70 23.47 5.77
N LEU A 176 22.16 23.19 4.59
CA LEU A 176 21.52 21.92 4.24
C LEU A 176 22.26 21.23 3.08
N CYS A 177 22.48 19.93 3.25
CA CYS A 177 22.75 19.01 2.16
C CYS A 177 21.43 18.58 1.53
N GLU A 178 21.09 19.11 0.35
CA GLU A 178 19.88 18.75 -0.39
C GLU A 178 20.11 17.54 -1.31
N TYR A 179 19.24 16.55 -1.23
CA TYR A 179 19.23 15.34 -2.08
C TYR A 179 17.98 15.33 -2.96
N ARG A 180 17.72 16.45 -3.65
CA ARG A 180 16.56 16.63 -4.53
C ARG A 180 16.90 16.32 -5.99
N LYS A 181 15.92 15.76 -6.71
CA LYS A 181 15.91 15.76 -8.18
C LYS A 181 14.88 16.79 -8.66
N LYS A 182 15.34 17.80 -9.41
CA LYS A 182 14.48 18.92 -9.85
C LYS A 182 13.26 18.46 -10.65
N GLU A 183 13.41 17.40 -11.44
CA GLU A 183 12.38 16.84 -12.33
C GLU A 183 11.29 16.01 -11.61
N ASP A 184 11.55 15.58 -10.38
CA ASP A 184 10.64 14.76 -9.58
C ASP A 184 9.78 15.60 -8.62
N GLY A 185 10.17 16.86 -8.35
CA GLY A 185 9.49 17.71 -7.36
C GLY A 185 9.62 17.20 -5.91
N GLU A 186 10.46 16.20 -5.67
CA GLU A 186 10.66 15.59 -4.36
C GLU A 186 11.86 16.19 -3.63
N TYR A 187 11.70 16.38 -2.33
CA TYR A 187 12.70 16.97 -1.46
C TYR A 187 13.04 16.05 -0.30
N TYR A 188 14.34 15.80 -0.11
CA TYR A 188 14.90 15.19 1.08
C TYR A 188 16.23 15.90 1.36
N ALA A 189 16.46 16.27 2.60
CA ALA A 189 17.68 17.00 2.99
C ALA A 189 18.20 16.50 4.33
N CYS A 190 19.47 16.80 4.60
CA CYS A 190 20.12 16.67 5.89
C CYS A 190 20.75 18.00 6.28
N TYR A 191 20.85 18.30 7.58
CA TYR A 191 21.74 19.37 8.02
C TYR A 191 23.18 19.05 7.62
N GLN A 192 23.93 20.04 7.15
CA GLN A 192 25.31 19.83 6.76
C GLN A 192 26.15 19.37 7.97
N PRO A 193 26.91 18.27 7.88
CA PRO A 193 27.81 17.84 8.95
C PRO A 193 28.97 18.84 9.10
N LYS A 194 29.66 18.82 10.25
CA LYS A 194 30.64 19.85 10.63
C LYS A 194 31.88 19.86 9.74
N THR A 195 32.43 18.71 9.36
CA THR A 195 33.68 18.64 8.57
C THR A 195 33.61 17.75 7.34
N LEU A 196 32.54 16.98 7.14
CA LEU A 196 32.38 16.08 6.01
C LEU A 196 31.59 16.71 4.84
N PRO A 197 31.86 16.33 3.58
CA PRO A 197 31.11 16.82 2.43
C PRO A 197 29.73 16.12 2.31
N CYS A 198 28.74 16.81 1.74
CA CYS A 198 27.37 16.29 1.61
C CYS A 198 27.27 14.95 0.85
N ASN A 199 28.15 14.70 -0.13
CA ASN A 199 28.20 13.47 -0.90
C ASN A 199 28.73 12.25 -0.11
N SER A 200 29.19 12.43 1.13
CA SER A 200 29.65 11.34 1.99
C SER A 200 28.53 10.64 2.78
N LEU A 201 27.27 11.09 2.66
CA LEU A 201 26.11 10.43 3.25
C LEU A 201 26.05 8.96 2.79
N THR A 202 26.19 8.04 3.75
CA THR A 202 26.39 6.61 3.48
C THR A 202 25.30 5.75 4.11
N ILE A 203 24.87 6.07 5.34
CA ILE A 203 23.84 5.31 6.06
C ILE A 203 22.73 6.26 6.49
N THR A 204 21.49 5.80 6.43
CA THR A 204 20.33 6.51 7.00
C THR A 204 19.58 5.61 7.95
N LYS A 205 19.04 6.19 9.03
CA LYS A 205 18.13 5.53 9.97
C LYS A 205 16.91 6.42 10.17
N SER A 206 15.72 5.87 10.01
CA SER A 206 14.49 6.53 10.43
C SER A 206 14.30 6.40 11.94
N TYR A 207 13.87 7.48 12.58
CA TYR A 207 13.35 7.48 13.94
C TYR A 207 11.93 8.05 13.91
N ILE A 208 11.00 7.31 14.48
CA ILE A 208 9.61 7.70 14.62
C ILE A 208 9.50 8.28 16.04
N PRO A 209 9.44 9.61 16.22
CA PRO A 209 9.16 10.16 17.54
C PRO A 209 7.81 9.63 18.07
N PRO A 210 7.55 9.73 19.39
CA PRO A 210 6.21 9.61 19.92
C PRO A 210 5.25 10.46 19.07
N GLY A 211 4.05 9.93 18.79
CA GLY A 211 3.06 10.64 18.01
C GLY A 211 2.71 12.02 18.60
N PRO A 212 1.95 12.87 17.86
CA PRO A 212 1.58 14.20 18.33
C PRO A 212 0.97 14.17 19.74
N ASN A 213 1.11 15.28 20.48
CA ASN A 213 0.50 15.47 21.80
C ASN A 213 -1.03 15.50 21.70
N LEU A 214 -1.62 14.30 21.60
CA LEU A 214 -3.05 14.05 21.70
C LEU A 214 -3.53 14.31 23.13
N THR A 215 -4.75 14.79 23.30
CA THR A 215 -5.36 14.88 24.64
C THR A 215 -5.59 13.47 25.21
N LYS A 216 -5.76 13.35 26.54
CA LYS A 216 -6.02 12.06 27.19
C LYS A 216 -7.28 11.38 26.64
N GLU A 217 -8.25 12.17 26.21
CA GLU A 217 -9.52 11.77 25.62
C GLU A 217 -9.34 11.30 24.16
N GLU A 218 -8.52 12.01 23.37
CA GLU A 218 -8.16 11.59 22.00
C GLU A 218 -7.37 10.25 22.02
N VAL A 219 -6.50 10.04 23.00
CA VAL A 219 -5.77 8.76 23.18
C VAL A 219 -6.71 7.60 23.49
N GLN A 220 -7.74 7.81 24.32
CA GLN A 220 -8.72 6.76 24.66
C GLN A 220 -9.54 6.29 23.46
N LEU A 221 -9.78 7.15 22.46
CA LEU A 221 -10.49 6.78 21.23
C LEU A 221 -9.72 5.78 20.35
N LEU A 222 -8.39 5.75 20.45
CA LEU A 222 -7.55 4.88 19.62
C LEU A 222 -7.42 3.46 20.21
N ALA A 223 -7.49 3.31 21.53
CA ALA A 223 -6.89 2.16 22.24
C ALA A 223 -7.73 0.86 22.36
N ARG A 224 -8.74 0.60 21.51
CA ARG A 224 -9.64 -0.57 21.70
C ARG A 224 -9.86 -1.44 20.46
N TRP A 225 -9.71 -2.77 20.62
CA TRP A 225 -9.68 -3.77 19.54
C TRP A 225 -10.47 -5.05 19.87
N SER A 226 -10.93 -5.81 18.86
CA SER A 226 -11.53 -7.17 18.97
C SER A 226 -11.47 -7.91 17.61
N SER A 227 -11.33 -9.26 17.59
CA SER A 227 -10.99 -10.02 16.35
C SER A 227 -11.17 -11.55 16.41
N SER A 228 -11.65 -12.20 15.33
CA SER A 228 -11.61 -13.66 15.07
C SER A 228 -11.49 -14.01 13.56
N PHE A 229 -10.86 -15.16 13.18
CA PHE A 229 -10.05 -15.33 11.93
C PHE A 229 -10.53 -16.41 10.89
N CYS A 230 -9.62 -17.13 10.18
CA CYS A 230 -9.50 -17.17 8.68
C CYS A 230 -9.66 -18.54 7.94
N GLN A 231 -9.36 -18.78 6.63
CA GLN A 231 -8.47 -18.13 5.62
C GLN A 231 -8.87 -18.36 4.12
N THR A 232 -7.90 -18.48 3.18
CA THR A 232 -7.89 -18.64 1.69
C THR A 232 -6.49 -19.17 1.27
N GLY A 233 -6.06 -19.48 0.03
CA GLY A 233 -6.60 -19.43 -1.36
C GLY A 233 -5.69 -20.24 -2.35
N PRO A 234 -5.96 -20.30 -3.69
CA PRO A 234 -5.68 -21.52 -4.47
C PRO A 234 -4.45 -21.63 -5.42
N PHE A 235 -3.75 -20.56 -5.83
CA PHE A 235 -2.68 -20.64 -6.85
C PHE A 235 -1.31 -21.00 -6.23
N LEU A 236 -1.13 -22.29 -5.93
CA LEU A 236 -0.19 -22.70 -4.87
C LEU A 236 1.05 -23.49 -5.30
N SER A 237 1.12 -24.04 -6.53
CA SER A 237 2.19 -24.97 -6.92
C SER A 237 3.45 -24.31 -7.51
N GLU A 238 4.61 -24.91 -7.24
CA GLU A 238 5.91 -24.55 -7.82
C GLU A 238 5.89 -24.60 -9.37
N VAL A 239 5.42 -25.72 -9.92
CA VAL A 239 5.47 -26.02 -11.36
C VAL A 239 4.72 -24.98 -12.20
N ALA A 240 3.55 -24.52 -11.74
CA ALA A 240 2.77 -23.52 -12.46
C ALA A 240 3.50 -22.16 -12.52
N ILE A 241 4.13 -21.76 -11.41
CA ILE A 241 4.87 -20.50 -11.32
C ILE A 241 6.14 -20.57 -12.18
N THR A 242 6.94 -21.64 -12.08
CA THR A 242 8.14 -21.82 -12.93
C THR A 242 7.79 -21.83 -14.40
N ARG A 243 6.71 -22.52 -14.81
CA ARG A 243 6.27 -22.54 -16.21
C ARG A 243 5.92 -21.15 -16.73
N CYS A 244 5.21 -20.34 -15.94
CA CYS A 244 4.92 -18.97 -16.33
C CYS A 244 6.18 -18.10 -16.40
N LEU A 245 7.03 -18.14 -15.38
CA LEU A 245 8.16 -17.22 -15.26
C LEU A 245 9.32 -17.53 -16.20
N LYS A 246 9.33 -18.72 -16.84
CA LYS A 246 10.36 -19.15 -17.79
C LYS A 246 10.63 -18.09 -18.86
N GLY A 247 11.89 -17.71 -19.02
CA GLY A 247 12.35 -16.68 -19.97
C GLY A 247 12.14 -15.22 -19.54
N LYS A 248 11.40 -14.96 -18.45
CA LYS A 248 10.98 -13.60 -18.07
C LYS A 248 11.99 -12.89 -17.17
N THR A 249 12.05 -11.56 -17.30
CA THR A 249 12.76 -10.69 -16.35
C THR A 249 11.77 -9.85 -15.56
N LEU A 250 11.79 -9.99 -14.23
CA LEU A 250 10.89 -9.32 -13.29
C LEU A 250 11.62 -8.21 -12.52
N TYR A 251 11.03 -7.02 -12.48
CA TYR A 251 11.47 -5.90 -11.64
C TYR A 251 10.44 -5.61 -10.53
N LEU A 252 10.69 -6.12 -9.33
CA LEU A 252 9.88 -5.96 -8.13
C LEU A 252 10.36 -4.73 -7.33
N MET A 253 9.79 -3.56 -7.61
CA MET A 253 10.25 -2.29 -7.07
C MET A 253 9.37 -1.81 -5.92
N GLY A 254 9.96 -1.47 -4.77
CA GLY A 254 9.14 -0.97 -3.68
C GLY A 254 9.68 -1.08 -2.27
N ASP A 255 8.77 -1.26 -1.33
CA ASP A 255 9.03 -1.35 0.10
C ASP A 255 9.34 -2.79 0.58
N SER A 256 9.33 -2.97 1.89
CA SER A 256 9.60 -4.26 2.52
C SER A 256 8.51 -5.32 2.25
N THR A 257 7.28 -4.93 1.90
CA THR A 257 6.22 -5.85 1.48
C THR A 257 6.49 -6.40 0.08
N MET A 258 6.93 -5.55 -0.85
CA MET A 258 7.38 -5.99 -2.19
C MET A 258 8.63 -6.89 -2.09
N ARG A 259 9.50 -6.68 -1.09
CA ARG A 259 10.63 -7.58 -0.82
C ARG A 259 10.19 -8.99 -0.41
N GLN A 260 9.02 -9.15 0.19
CA GLN A 260 8.52 -10.49 0.54
C GLN A 260 8.24 -11.33 -0.69
N TRP A 261 7.87 -10.73 -1.82
CA TRP A 261 7.56 -11.46 -3.05
C TRP A 261 8.80 -12.20 -3.59
N ILE A 262 9.95 -11.52 -3.71
CA ILE A 262 11.19 -12.20 -4.14
C ILE A 262 11.64 -13.27 -3.12
N GLN A 263 11.47 -13.01 -1.81
CA GLN A 263 11.79 -13.96 -0.74
C GLN A 263 10.81 -15.14 -0.68
N HIS A 264 9.58 -14.98 -1.16
CA HIS A 264 8.60 -16.05 -1.28
C HIS A 264 8.88 -16.90 -2.52
N LEU A 265 9.14 -16.26 -3.67
CA LEU A 265 9.49 -16.95 -4.90
C LEU A 265 10.78 -17.77 -4.76
N GLU A 266 11.83 -17.23 -4.12
CA GLU A 266 13.10 -17.95 -3.93
C GLU A 266 12.94 -19.20 -3.04
N ARG A 267 12.09 -19.13 -2.01
CA ARG A 267 11.74 -20.31 -1.18
C ARG A 267 10.84 -21.32 -1.90
N LYS A 268 10.03 -20.87 -2.87
CA LYS A 268 9.01 -21.69 -3.54
C LYS A 268 9.49 -22.35 -4.83
N LEU A 269 10.49 -21.78 -5.50
CA LEU A 269 11.02 -22.27 -6.77
C LEU A 269 12.42 -22.87 -6.55
N LYS A 270 12.56 -24.19 -6.70
CA LYS A 270 13.83 -24.91 -6.40
C LYS A 270 15.00 -24.48 -7.28
N GLY A 271 14.78 -23.92 -8.47
CA GLY A 271 15.82 -23.42 -9.35
C GLY A 271 16.25 -21.96 -9.10
N LEU A 272 15.43 -21.16 -8.43
CA LEU A 272 15.67 -19.73 -8.23
C LEU A 272 16.57 -19.49 -7.02
N ARG A 273 17.69 -18.78 -7.16
CA ARG A 273 18.63 -18.51 -6.05
C ARG A 273 19.12 -17.07 -6.00
N PHE A 274 19.27 -16.54 -4.78
CA PHE A 274 19.84 -15.22 -4.56
C PHE A 274 21.33 -15.14 -4.92
N ILE A 275 21.67 -14.21 -5.81
CA ILE A 275 23.05 -13.91 -6.22
C ILE A 275 23.64 -12.84 -5.26
N LYS A 276 24.90 -12.99 -4.87
CA LYS A 276 25.62 -11.99 -4.06
C LYS A 276 26.11 -10.86 -4.97
N GLN A 277 25.29 -9.83 -5.21
CA GLN A 277 25.67 -8.69 -6.05
C GLN A 277 25.25 -7.34 -5.44
N GLY A 278 26.21 -6.40 -5.36
CA GLY A 278 25.95 -5.02 -4.95
C GLY A 278 25.46 -4.83 -3.51
N ASN A 279 24.85 -3.67 -3.27
CA ASN A 279 24.31 -3.31 -1.96
C ASN A 279 22.94 -3.97 -1.72
N ARG A 280 22.90 -4.97 -0.83
CA ARG A 280 21.70 -5.77 -0.49
C ARG A 280 20.61 -4.98 0.22
N ASP A 281 20.94 -3.84 0.83
CA ASP A 281 19.93 -2.94 1.40
C ASP A 281 19.12 -2.26 0.29
N ILE A 282 19.72 -2.06 -0.89
CA ILE A 282 19.11 -1.36 -2.03
C ILE A 282 18.54 -2.32 -3.07
N LYS A 283 19.22 -3.44 -3.36
CA LYS A 283 18.74 -4.39 -4.38
C LYS A 283 19.08 -5.84 -4.06
N LEU A 284 18.19 -6.73 -4.46
CA LEU A 284 18.41 -8.17 -4.47
C LEU A 284 18.23 -8.69 -5.90
N LEU A 285 19.03 -9.69 -6.25
CA LEU A 285 18.95 -10.40 -7.52
C LEU A 285 18.74 -11.88 -7.21
N ALA A 286 17.75 -12.51 -7.84
CA ALA A 286 17.57 -13.94 -7.87
C ALA A 286 17.51 -14.45 -9.31
N ILE A 287 18.21 -15.55 -9.60
CA ILE A 287 18.28 -16.15 -10.95
C ILE A 287 17.95 -17.63 -10.89
N ASP A 288 17.15 -18.12 -11.84
CA ASP A 288 17.05 -19.53 -12.23
C ASP A 288 17.63 -19.66 -13.64
N ALA A 289 18.85 -20.19 -13.73
CA ALA A 289 19.58 -20.31 -15.00
C ALA A 289 18.95 -21.35 -15.95
N ASN A 290 18.36 -22.43 -15.40
CA ASN A 290 17.77 -23.52 -16.18
C ASN A 290 16.48 -23.09 -16.87
N ASN A 291 15.73 -22.20 -16.24
CA ASN A 291 14.48 -21.64 -16.78
C ASN A 291 14.64 -20.22 -17.34
N ASN A 292 15.86 -19.67 -17.37
CA ASN A 292 16.15 -18.28 -17.77
C ASN A 292 15.21 -17.26 -17.07
N ILE A 293 15.08 -17.37 -15.75
CA ILE A 293 14.26 -16.47 -14.93
C ILE A 293 15.20 -15.51 -14.21
N THR A 294 14.97 -14.20 -14.37
CA THR A 294 15.69 -13.17 -13.62
C THR A 294 14.71 -12.34 -12.80
N ILE A 295 14.92 -12.23 -11.49
CA ILE A 295 14.09 -11.40 -10.61
C ILE A 295 14.97 -10.41 -9.85
N TRP A 296 14.71 -9.12 -10.08
CA TRP A 296 15.25 -8.03 -9.28
C TRP A 296 14.22 -7.62 -8.23
N TRP A 297 14.65 -7.43 -6.98
CA TRP A 297 13.96 -6.51 -6.08
C TRP A 297 14.78 -5.25 -5.94
N VAL A 298 14.14 -4.08 -6.04
CA VAL A 298 14.79 -2.77 -5.83
C VAL A 298 14.02 -1.96 -4.81
N LYS A 299 14.74 -1.56 -3.76
CA LYS A 299 14.28 -0.68 -2.70
C LYS A 299 13.90 0.68 -3.26
N HIS A 300 12.72 1.20 -2.92
CA HIS A 300 12.39 2.60 -3.24
C HIS A 300 13.29 3.58 -2.45
N SER A 301 13.49 4.79 -2.99
CA SER A 301 14.34 5.85 -2.42
C SER A 301 13.76 6.47 -1.13
N HIS A 302 14.24 7.63 -0.69
CA HIS A 302 13.64 8.32 0.47
C HIS A 302 12.20 8.80 0.16
N PRO A 303 11.31 8.89 1.16
CA PRO A 303 11.49 8.48 2.55
C PRO A 303 11.44 6.96 2.73
N TRP A 304 12.42 6.40 3.43
CA TRP A 304 12.40 4.99 3.84
C TRP A 304 12.26 4.88 5.35
N ILE A 305 11.24 4.17 5.82
CA ILE A 305 11.03 3.92 7.24
C ILE A 305 11.28 2.45 7.54
N GLY A 306 12.05 2.19 8.60
CA GLY A 306 12.30 0.85 9.11
C GLY A 306 13.05 0.86 10.43
N SER A 307 13.04 -0.27 11.13
CA SER A 307 13.70 -0.46 12.43
C SER A 307 15.24 -0.47 12.37
N HIS A 308 15.82 -0.62 11.17
CA HIS A 308 17.24 -0.82 10.94
C HIS A 308 17.84 0.33 10.12
N SER A 309 19.11 0.64 10.40
CA SER A 309 19.92 1.51 9.56
C SER A 309 20.14 0.88 8.18
N VAL A 310 20.02 1.68 7.11
CA VAL A 310 20.16 1.26 5.71
C VAL A 310 21.38 1.94 5.10
N ASN A 311 22.27 1.17 4.47
CA ASN A 311 23.31 1.73 3.61
C ASN A 311 22.68 2.23 2.30
N ILE A 312 22.76 3.54 2.04
CA ILE A 312 22.12 4.18 0.89
C ILE A 312 23.04 4.37 -0.32
N LYS A 313 24.31 3.93 -0.27
CA LYS A 313 25.20 4.01 -1.44
C LYS A 313 24.64 3.18 -2.60
N GLY A 314 24.50 3.82 -3.76
CA GLY A 314 23.87 3.25 -4.94
C GLY A 314 22.34 3.22 -4.91
N SER A 315 21.69 4.00 -4.03
CA SER A 315 20.23 4.20 -4.08
C SER A 315 19.79 4.79 -5.41
N VAL A 316 18.65 4.32 -5.91
CA VAL A 316 17.98 4.78 -7.13
C VAL A 316 16.49 5.01 -6.84
N THR A 317 15.84 5.88 -7.60
CA THR A 317 14.39 6.05 -7.60
C THR A 317 13.71 5.02 -8.49
N ILE A 318 12.41 4.77 -8.27
CA ILE A 318 11.63 3.88 -9.16
C ILE A 318 11.58 4.44 -10.60
N PRO A 319 11.38 5.76 -10.82
CA PRO A 319 11.56 6.37 -12.14
C PRO A 319 12.90 6.06 -12.82
N GLU A 320 14.04 6.18 -12.12
CA GLU A 320 15.36 5.85 -12.70
C GLU A 320 15.45 4.39 -13.17
N VAL A 321 14.94 3.46 -12.37
CA VAL A 321 14.95 2.04 -12.75
C VAL A 321 14.08 1.83 -13.99
N LEU A 322 12.85 2.36 -14.01
CA LEU A 322 11.94 2.29 -15.16
C LEU A 322 12.54 2.89 -16.43
N ASP A 323 13.22 4.03 -16.32
CA ASP A 323 13.91 4.68 -17.43
C ASP A 323 15.16 3.89 -17.88
N SER A 324 15.82 3.16 -16.98
CA SER A 324 16.98 2.30 -17.31
C SER A 324 16.63 0.97 -18.01
N ILE A 325 15.38 0.50 -17.91
CA ILE A 325 14.95 -0.75 -18.56
C ILE A 325 15.13 -0.62 -20.08
N SER A 326 16.08 -1.38 -20.61
CA SER A 326 16.43 -1.45 -22.04
C SER A 326 15.68 -2.60 -22.68
N VAL A 327 14.95 -2.34 -23.77
CA VAL A 327 14.04 -3.32 -24.39
C VAL A 327 14.43 -3.64 -25.84
N GLY A 328 15.73 -3.85 -26.06
CA GLY A 328 16.30 -4.32 -27.32
C GLY A 328 17.13 -5.58 -27.10
N GLY A 329 17.12 -6.51 -28.08
CA GLY A 329 17.97 -7.71 -28.06
C GLY A 329 17.27 -9.04 -27.76
N GLY A 330 15.96 -9.17 -28.03
CA GLY A 330 15.26 -10.47 -27.92
C GLY A 330 14.83 -10.85 -26.49
N GLN A 331 14.81 -9.90 -25.55
CA GLN A 331 14.14 -10.09 -24.26
C GLN A 331 12.62 -10.02 -24.42
N GLU A 332 12.03 -11.12 -24.87
CA GLU A 332 10.59 -11.33 -24.79
C GLU A 332 10.20 -11.46 -23.30
N ASP A 333 9.21 -10.66 -22.87
CA ASP A 333 8.61 -10.62 -21.52
C ASP A 333 9.43 -10.05 -20.35
N VAL A 334 9.64 -8.72 -20.37
CA VAL A 334 9.87 -7.93 -19.14
C VAL A 334 8.55 -7.68 -18.40
N VAL A 335 8.56 -7.92 -17.09
CA VAL A 335 7.45 -7.63 -16.17
C VAL A 335 7.91 -6.69 -15.06
N VAL A 336 7.11 -5.69 -14.76
CA VAL A 336 7.34 -4.70 -13.70
C VAL A 336 6.25 -4.85 -12.65
N VAL A 337 6.63 -4.89 -11.38
CA VAL A 337 5.70 -4.83 -10.25
C VAL A 337 6.15 -3.72 -9.30
N ILE A 338 5.25 -2.81 -8.95
CA ILE A 338 5.54 -1.68 -8.06
C ILE A 338 4.65 -1.75 -6.82
N GLY A 339 5.25 -1.77 -5.63
CA GLY A 339 4.54 -1.81 -4.35
C GLY A 339 5.13 -0.83 -3.35
N ILE A 340 4.50 0.32 -3.20
CA ILE A 340 4.89 1.39 -2.27
C ILE A 340 3.68 1.92 -1.52
N GLY A 341 3.82 2.12 -0.21
CA GLY A 341 2.83 2.84 0.60
C GLY A 341 3.20 2.92 2.08
N GLN A 342 3.66 1.81 2.65
CA GLN A 342 3.86 1.66 4.10
C GLN A 342 4.85 2.66 4.73
N HIS A 343 5.83 3.13 3.96
CA HIS A 343 6.83 4.11 4.42
C HIS A 343 6.35 5.56 4.25
N PHE A 344 5.20 5.77 3.61
CA PHE A 344 4.59 7.07 3.38
C PHE A 344 3.48 7.41 4.37
N ARG A 345 2.89 6.44 5.09
CA ARG A 345 1.80 6.66 6.06
C ARG A 345 2.06 7.77 7.10
N PRO A 346 3.27 7.94 7.67
CA PRO A 346 3.53 9.01 8.62
C PRO A 346 3.63 10.41 7.98
N TYR A 347 3.63 10.53 6.65
CA TYR A 347 3.80 11.81 5.95
C TYR A 347 2.48 12.30 5.34
N PRO A 348 2.34 13.62 5.10
CA PRO A 348 1.17 14.17 4.43
C PRO A 348 0.93 13.58 3.04
N PRO A 349 -0.36 13.52 2.59
CA PRO A 349 -0.75 12.82 1.37
C PRO A 349 0.00 13.31 0.13
N GLU A 350 0.30 14.61 0.04
CA GLU A 350 1.04 15.22 -1.06
C GLU A 350 2.40 14.55 -1.34
N VAL A 351 3.11 14.08 -0.31
CA VAL A 351 4.39 13.35 -0.47
C VAL A 351 4.18 12.04 -1.22
N PHE A 352 3.15 11.28 -0.85
CA PHE A 352 2.85 10.00 -1.50
C PHE A 352 2.29 10.20 -2.91
N ILE A 353 1.35 11.14 -3.06
CA ILE A 353 0.73 11.46 -4.35
C ILE A 353 1.78 11.96 -5.33
N GLN A 354 2.74 12.80 -4.91
CA GLN A 354 3.85 13.23 -5.76
C GLN A 354 4.71 12.04 -6.20
N ARG A 355 5.05 11.11 -5.30
CA ARG A 355 5.77 9.88 -5.67
C ARG A 355 4.97 9.03 -6.68
N LEU A 356 3.65 8.90 -6.51
CA LEU A 356 2.80 8.20 -7.46
C LEU A 356 2.78 8.89 -8.84
N ARG A 357 2.69 10.24 -8.89
CA ARG A 357 2.80 11.01 -10.14
C ARG A 357 4.13 10.78 -10.85
N ASN A 358 5.23 10.71 -10.11
CA ASN A 358 6.57 10.44 -10.66
C ASN A 358 6.65 9.05 -11.27
N VAL A 359 6.12 8.04 -10.57
CA VAL A 359 6.00 6.66 -11.07
C VAL A 359 5.07 6.58 -12.29
N ARG A 360 3.92 7.25 -12.29
CA ARG A 360 3.00 7.38 -13.45
C ARG A 360 3.73 7.90 -14.68
N ARG A 361 4.45 9.03 -14.56
CA ARG A 361 5.22 9.61 -15.68
C ARG A 361 6.26 8.64 -16.23
N ALA A 362 6.97 7.92 -15.36
CA ALA A 362 7.96 6.91 -15.77
C ALA A 362 7.32 5.66 -16.42
N ILE A 363 6.16 5.19 -15.95
CA ILE A 363 5.40 4.10 -16.58
C ILE A 363 4.94 4.51 -18.00
N LEU A 364 4.47 5.74 -18.18
CA LEU A 364 4.07 6.25 -19.51
C LEU A 364 5.26 6.33 -20.48
N ARG A 365 6.44 6.76 -20.01
CA ARG A 365 7.69 6.67 -20.79
C ARG A 365 8.07 5.23 -21.12
N LEU A 366 7.97 4.32 -20.14
CA LEU A 366 8.27 2.90 -20.36
C LEU A 366 7.34 2.28 -21.41
N HIS A 367 6.02 2.49 -21.33
CA HIS A 367 5.07 2.01 -22.34
C HIS A 367 5.26 2.67 -23.72
N THR A 368 5.75 3.91 -23.77
CA THR A 368 6.10 4.56 -25.04
C THR A 368 7.30 3.89 -25.73
N ARG A 369 8.28 3.40 -24.95
CA ARG A 369 9.46 2.68 -25.44
C ARG A 369 9.25 1.17 -25.58
N SER A 370 8.29 0.61 -24.86
CA SER A 370 7.97 -0.82 -24.79
C SER A 370 6.47 -1.03 -24.47
N PRO A 371 5.59 -0.97 -25.48
CA PRO A 371 4.14 -1.10 -25.29
C PRO A 371 3.69 -2.48 -24.75
N GLN A 372 4.55 -3.49 -24.87
CA GLN A 372 4.32 -4.87 -24.45
C GLN A 372 4.65 -5.15 -22.98
N THR A 373 5.47 -4.30 -22.33
CA THR A 373 5.84 -4.48 -20.91
C THR A 373 4.58 -4.58 -20.05
N ARG A 374 4.52 -5.60 -19.18
CA ARG A 374 3.43 -5.75 -18.23
C ARG A 374 3.79 -5.03 -16.94
N VAL A 375 2.97 -4.05 -16.55
CA VAL A 375 3.14 -3.28 -15.32
C VAL A 375 2.01 -3.63 -14.35
N VAL A 376 2.38 -4.02 -13.14
CA VAL A 376 1.47 -4.36 -12.04
C VAL A 376 1.72 -3.40 -10.88
N ILE A 377 0.66 -2.80 -10.33
CA ILE A 377 0.72 -2.02 -9.10
C ILE A 377 0.16 -2.89 -7.97
N LYS A 378 1.00 -3.20 -6.98
CA LYS A 378 0.57 -3.79 -5.71
C LYS A 378 0.05 -2.65 -4.84
N LEU A 379 -1.21 -2.77 -4.43
CA LEU A 379 -1.86 -1.81 -3.53
C LEU A 379 -1.40 -2.01 -2.08
N GLU A 380 -1.87 -1.12 -1.21
CA GLU A 380 -1.59 -1.10 0.23
C GLU A 380 -1.97 -2.40 0.95
N ASN A 381 -1.31 -2.67 2.08
CA ASN A 381 -1.66 -3.76 3.01
C ASN A 381 -2.31 -3.18 4.27
N ASN A 382 -3.20 -3.90 4.94
CA ASN A 382 -3.47 -3.63 6.36
C ASN A 382 -2.19 -3.82 7.20
N ARG A 383 -2.13 -3.24 8.41
CA ARG A 383 -0.96 -3.37 9.29
C ARG A 383 -1.29 -3.46 10.78
N GLU A 384 -0.25 -3.41 11.62
CA GLU A 384 -0.34 -3.54 13.07
C GLU A 384 -1.26 -2.49 13.69
N VAL A 385 -2.32 -2.95 14.38
CA VAL A 385 -3.21 -2.08 15.17
C VAL A 385 -2.54 -1.56 16.45
N LEU A 386 -1.45 -2.19 16.90
CA LEU A 386 -0.72 -1.83 18.12
C LEU A 386 0.35 -0.75 17.90
N GLU A 387 0.71 -0.47 16.65
CA GLU A 387 1.57 0.68 16.31
C GLU A 387 0.81 1.99 16.57
N PRO A 388 1.50 3.13 16.82
CA PRO A 388 0.83 4.41 17.05
C PRO A 388 -0.09 4.79 15.88
N MET A 389 -1.40 4.70 16.09
CA MET A 389 -2.40 4.93 15.04
C MET A 389 -2.33 6.34 14.43
N SER A 390 -1.88 7.34 15.19
CA SER A 390 -1.60 8.70 14.70
C SER A 390 -0.48 8.79 13.64
N LEU A 391 0.29 7.72 13.47
CA LEU A 391 1.39 7.56 12.51
C LEU A 391 1.08 6.50 11.45
N TYR A 392 0.34 5.45 11.83
CA TYR A 392 0.23 4.22 11.04
C TYR A 392 -1.18 3.66 10.86
N SER A 393 -2.23 4.40 11.24
CA SER A 393 -3.62 3.99 11.04
C SER A 393 -3.86 3.39 9.65
N ASP A 394 -4.61 2.28 9.62
CA ASP A 394 -5.10 1.69 8.38
C ASP A 394 -6.03 2.62 7.60
N TRP A 395 -6.61 3.66 8.22
CA TRP A 395 -7.30 4.71 7.47
C TRP A 395 -6.34 5.45 6.53
N TYR A 396 -5.10 5.78 6.96
CA TYR A 396 -4.07 6.34 6.06
C TYR A 396 -3.76 5.37 4.91
N GLY A 397 -3.65 4.08 5.21
CA GLY A 397 -3.47 3.01 4.23
C GLY A 397 -4.59 2.95 3.21
N TYR A 398 -5.84 3.08 3.65
CA TYR A 398 -7.00 3.08 2.77
C TYR A 398 -7.05 4.33 1.88
N MET A 399 -6.73 5.50 2.43
CA MET A 399 -6.61 6.72 1.61
C MET A 399 -5.47 6.60 0.57
N GLN A 400 -4.37 5.93 0.92
CA GLN A 400 -3.27 5.64 0.00
C GLN A 400 -3.66 4.61 -1.07
N ASN A 401 -4.42 3.56 -0.72
CA ASN A 401 -5.04 2.61 -1.65
C ASN A 401 -5.93 3.34 -2.69
N LEU A 402 -6.78 4.25 -2.24
CA LEU A 402 -7.62 5.08 -3.13
C LEU A 402 -6.77 6.01 -4.00
N ALA A 403 -5.74 6.63 -3.44
CA ALA A 403 -4.81 7.49 -4.19
C ALA A 403 -4.07 6.72 -5.30
N GLN A 404 -3.62 5.48 -5.03
CA GLN A 404 -3.02 4.62 -6.04
C GLN A 404 -4.00 4.33 -7.19
N ARG A 405 -5.24 3.95 -6.87
CA ARG A 405 -6.27 3.71 -7.90
C ARG A 405 -6.49 4.96 -8.75
N LYS A 406 -6.66 6.12 -8.11
CA LYS A 406 -6.89 7.39 -8.81
C LYS A 406 -5.71 7.80 -9.70
N VAL A 407 -4.47 7.68 -9.23
CA VAL A 407 -3.28 8.08 -10.00
C VAL A 407 -2.95 7.12 -11.15
N PHE A 408 -3.51 5.91 -11.17
CA PHE A 408 -3.30 4.94 -12.25
C PHE A 408 -4.56 4.58 -13.06
N GLU A 409 -5.72 5.23 -12.83
CA GLU A 409 -7.02 4.86 -13.40
C GLU A 409 -7.06 4.80 -14.95
N ASP A 410 -6.33 5.69 -15.62
CA ASP A 410 -6.22 5.78 -17.08
C ASP A 410 -4.88 5.22 -17.62
N VAL A 411 -4.05 4.60 -16.78
CA VAL A 411 -2.76 4.01 -17.19
C VAL A 411 -2.96 2.52 -17.43
N LYS A 412 -2.33 1.97 -18.49
CA LYS A 412 -2.32 0.53 -18.81
C LYS A 412 -1.52 -0.27 -17.77
N VAL A 413 -2.07 -0.46 -16.57
CA VAL A 413 -1.51 -1.27 -15.49
C VAL A 413 -2.54 -2.28 -14.99
N ALA A 414 -2.08 -3.38 -14.39
CA ALA A 414 -2.93 -4.25 -13.59
C ALA A 414 -2.79 -3.90 -12.10
N LEU A 415 -3.85 -4.08 -11.32
CA LEU A 415 -3.85 -3.82 -9.87
C LEU A 415 -3.92 -5.14 -9.09
N VAL A 416 -3.00 -5.35 -8.15
CA VAL A 416 -3.08 -6.44 -7.17
C VAL A 416 -3.60 -5.85 -5.87
N ASP A 417 -4.84 -6.21 -5.56
CA ASP A 417 -5.62 -5.66 -4.45
C ASP A 417 -5.22 -6.31 -3.11
N ALA A 418 -3.99 -6.05 -2.68
CA ALA A 418 -3.47 -6.56 -1.41
C ALA A 418 -4.24 -6.00 -0.20
N TRP A 419 -4.94 -4.87 -0.37
CA TRP A 419 -5.80 -4.28 0.64
C TRP A 419 -6.99 -5.21 0.92
N ASP A 420 -7.77 -5.51 -0.11
CA ASP A 420 -8.90 -6.44 -0.01
C ASP A 420 -8.47 -7.84 0.43
N MET A 421 -7.32 -8.32 -0.05
CA MET A 421 -6.77 -9.60 0.41
C MET A 421 -6.42 -9.59 1.91
N THR A 422 -5.85 -8.51 2.43
CA THR A 422 -5.49 -8.41 3.86
C THR A 422 -6.72 -8.16 4.76
N VAL A 423 -7.76 -7.49 4.24
CA VAL A 423 -9.09 -7.39 4.89
C VAL A 423 -9.78 -8.75 4.93
N ALA A 424 -9.87 -9.47 3.81
CA ALA A 424 -10.47 -10.80 3.71
C ALA A 424 -9.73 -11.84 4.57
N ALA A 425 -8.40 -11.79 4.55
CA ALA A 425 -7.53 -12.58 5.41
C ALA A 425 -7.42 -12.04 6.84
N ASN A 426 -8.18 -10.98 7.18
CA ASN A 426 -8.38 -10.46 8.53
C ASN A 426 -7.05 -10.20 9.27
N THR A 427 -6.01 -9.82 8.53
CA THR A 427 -4.63 -9.73 9.01
C THR A 427 -4.26 -8.28 9.24
N PHE A 428 -3.51 -8.06 10.31
CA PHE A 428 -3.08 -6.76 10.81
C PHE A 428 -1.58 -6.81 11.09
N ALA A 429 -0.85 -7.23 10.07
CA ALA A 429 0.61 -7.28 10.06
C ALA A 429 1.04 -6.65 8.74
N VAL A 430 1.90 -5.63 8.79
CA VAL A 430 2.46 -4.97 7.60
C VAL A 430 3.12 -5.98 6.67
N HIS A 431 3.66 -7.02 7.29
CA HIS A 431 4.25 -8.21 6.72
C HIS A 431 3.26 -9.37 6.82
N PRO A 432 2.32 -9.52 5.85
CA PRO A 432 1.34 -10.58 5.89
C PRO A 432 1.98 -11.96 5.72
N ASN A 433 1.27 -13.00 6.12
CA ASN A 433 1.82 -14.35 6.13
C ASN A 433 2.01 -14.93 4.70
N ALA A 434 2.75 -16.03 4.59
CA ALA A 434 3.11 -16.64 3.31
C ALA A 434 1.91 -17.08 2.43
N VAL A 435 0.73 -17.28 3.02
CA VAL A 435 -0.49 -17.64 2.28
C VAL A 435 -1.08 -16.39 1.61
N VAL A 436 -1.16 -15.27 2.32
CA VAL A 436 -1.59 -13.99 1.72
C VAL A 436 -0.61 -13.57 0.63
N VAL A 437 0.71 -13.66 0.87
CA VAL A 437 1.73 -13.40 -0.17
C VAL A 437 1.60 -14.36 -1.35
N SER A 438 1.18 -15.62 -1.14
CA SER A 438 0.87 -16.55 -2.24
C SER A 438 -0.34 -16.09 -3.06
N ASN A 439 -1.38 -15.56 -2.41
CA ASN A 439 -2.59 -15.05 -3.07
C ASN A 439 -2.33 -13.71 -3.81
N GLU A 440 -1.49 -12.84 -3.25
CA GLU A 440 -1.00 -11.63 -3.91
C GLU A 440 -0.23 -11.99 -5.19
N LEU A 441 0.72 -12.93 -5.09
CA LEU A 441 1.48 -13.45 -6.23
C LEU A 441 0.59 -14.16 -7.25
N ALA A 442 -0.40 -14.94 -6.80
CA ALA A 442 -1.36 -15.63 -7.65
C ALA A 442 -2.09 -14.67 -8.60
N VAL A 443 -2.63 -13.59 -8.06
CA VAL A 443 -3.34 -12.56 -8.83
C VAL A 443 -2.36 -11.75 -9.68
N ALA A 444 -1.15 -11.46 -9.19
CA ALA A 444 -0.13 -10.81 -10.01
C ALA A 444 0.18 -11.64 -11.27
N LEU A 445 0.46 -12.93 -11.08
CA LEU A 445 0.76 -13.89 -12.13
C LEU A 445 -0.38 -13.97 -13.15
N SER A 446 -1.67 -14.00 -12.74
CA SER A 446 -2.78 -14.10 -13.69
C SER A 446 -2.88 -12.94 -14.71
N PHE A 447 -2.23 -11.80 -14.48
CA PHE A 447 -2.19 -10.68 -15.43
C PHE A 447 -1.11 -10.79 -16.53
N PHE A 448 -0.12 -11.67 -16.38
CA PHE A 448 1.01 -11.82 -17.32
C PHE A 448 1.43 -13.28 -17.59
N CYS A 449 0.77 -14.24 -16.95
CA CYS A 449 0.79 -15.66 -17.26
C CYS A 449 -0.47 -16.01 -18.04
N HIS A 450 -0.34 -16.70 -19.17
CA HIS A 450 -1.49 -17.36 -19.78
C HIS A 450 -1.80 -18.65 -18.99
N SER A 451 -3.08 -18.91 -18.73
CA SER A 451 -3.55 -20.27 -18.51
C SER A 451 -3.22 -21.09 -19.76
N ALA A 452 -2.49 -22.18 -19.58
CA ALA A 452 -2.33 -23.20 -20.62
C ALA A 452 -3.58 -24.11 -20.65
#